data_AF-A0A1F3LY25-F1
#
_entry.id   AF-A0A1F3LY25-F1
#
_cell.length_a   1.000
_cell.length_b   1.000
_cell.length_c   1.000
_cell.angle_alpha   90.00
_cell.angle_beta   90.00
_cell.angle_gamma   90.00
#
_symmetry.space_group_name_H-M   'P 1'
#
loop_
_entity.id
_entity.type
_entity.pdbx_description
1 polymer ?
#
loop_
_entity_poly.entity_id
_entity_poly.type
_entity_poly.pdbx_seq_one_letter_code
_entity_poly.pdbx_strand_id
1 'polypeptide(L)'
;MKTKEIYNVVFETLDENEAPVLITQSEFMRRMKDMSQIGGGMNFYGELPDSYNLVVNPNHQLVLKIYDELKAEKEDKLNENDTERKKVKEEIDFMEKEHKKKKAEEVSQLEKDDLEKLRKEMDGIEKTRREILEAWGSGNKVVKQLIDLALLANNMLKGEELSTFVKRSVELL
;
A
#
# COMPACT_ATOMS: atom_id res chain seq x y z
N MET A 1 14.12 14.35 -13.38
CA MET A 1 14.53 13.83 -12.06
C MET A 1 13.30 13.18 -11.46
N LYS A 2 13.26 11.85 -11.31
CA LYS A 2 12.14 11.20 -10.60
C LYS A 2 12.22 11.63 -9.14
N THR A 3 11.20 12.33 -8.67
CA THR A 3 11.03 12.77 -7.29
C THR A 3 11.13 11.56 -6.37
N LYS A 4 12.08 11.57 -5.43
CA LYS A 4 12.18 10.55 -4.38
C LYS A 4 11.13 10.89 -3.31
N GLU A 5 9.86 10.70 -3.62
CA GLU A 5 8.78 10.86 -2.65
C GLU A 5 8.36 9.47 -2.18
N ILE A 6 8.20 9.31 -0.88
CA ILE A 6 7.73 8.06 -0.27
C ILE A 6 6.28 8.28 0.16
N TYR A 7 5.38 7.43 -0.31
CA TYR A 7 3.98 7.46 0.09
C TYR A 7 3.67 6.23 0.95
N ASN A 8 3.19 6.48 2.17
CA ASN A 8 2.72 5.44 3.08
C ASN A 8 1.20 5.44 3.04
N VAL A 9 0.58 4.32 2.68
CA VAL A 9 -0.89 4.23 2.67
C VAL A 9 -1.36 4.00 4.10
N VAL A 10 -2.24 4.88 4.58
CA VAL A 10 -2.82 4.81 5.92
C VAL A 10 -4.35 4.83 5.77
N PHE A 11 -5.04 4.03 6.57
CA PHE A 11 -6.51 4.05 6.60
C PHE A 11 -6.94 4.76 7.87
N GLU A 12 -7.71 5.84 7.72
CA GLU A 12 -8.28 6.58 8.85
C GLU A 12 -9.79 6.70 8.65
N THR A 13 -10.54 6.43 9.71
CA THR A 13 -12.00 6.54 9.70
C THR A 13 -12.37 8.00 9.93
N LEU A 14 -12.71 8.69 8.84
CA LEU A 14 -13.14 10.08 8.86
C LEU A 14 -14.66 10.14 8.64
N ASP A 15 -15.23 11.36 8.69
CA ASP A 15 -16.63 11.57 8.34
C ASP A 15 -16.91 11.13 6.90
N GLU A 16 -18.15 10.69 6.60
CA GLU A 16 -18.53 10.23 5.26
C GLU A 16 -18.47 11.33 4.19
N ASN A 17 -18.53 12.61 4.60
CA ASN A 17 -18.46 13.77 3.73
C ASN A 17 -17.03 14.31 3.57
N GLU A 18 -16.07 13.80 4.36
CA GLU A 18 -14.66 14.15 4.20
C GLU A 18 -14.06 13.50 2.96
N ALA A 19 -12.97 14.08 2.45
CA ALA A 19 -12.36 13.62 1.22
C ALA A 19 -12.02 12.11 1.27
N PRO A 20 -12.27 11.36 0.18
CA PRO A 20 -11.99 9.93 0.12
C PRO A 20 -10.49 9.60 0.27
N VAL A 21 -9.62 10.51 -0.20
CA VAL A 21 -8.18 10.36 -0.13
C VAL A 21 -7.56 11.73 0.19
N LEU A 22 -6.65 11.75 1.16
CA LEU A 22 -5.91 12.93 1.59
C LEU A 22 -4.41 12.61 1.57
N ILE A 23 -3.59 13.62 1.29
CA ILE A 23 -2.14 13.51 1.45
C ILE A 23 -1.73 14.42 2.60
N THR A 24 -1.03 13.86 3.59
CA THR A 24 -0.48 14.61 4.72
C THR A 24 1.03 14.41 4.76
N GLN A 25 1.79 15.45 5.06
CA GLN A 25 3.23 15.30 5.29
C GLN A 25 3.49 14.61 6.64
N SER A 26 4.50 13.73 6.69
CA SER A 26 4.91 13.14 7.96
C SER A 26 5.42 14.23 8.92
N GLU A 27 4.66 14.49 9.99
CA GLU A 27 4.98 15.44 11.08
C GLU A 27 6.40 15.26 11.62
N PHE A 28 6.87 14.01 11.69
CA PHE A 28 8.21 13.67 12.14
C PHE A 28 9.31 14.24 11.22
N MET A 29 9.16 14.03 9.91
CA MET A 29 10.13 14.52 8.93
C MET A 29 10.12 16.04 8.86
N ARG A 30 8.94 16.67 8.96
CA ARG A 30 8.84 18.13 9.00
C ARG A 30 9.58 18.71 10.21
N ARG A 31 9.32 18.21 11.43
CA ARG A 31 9.99 18.67 12.66
C ARG A 31 11.50 18.42 12.64
N MET A 32 11.91 17.29 12.11
CA MET A 32 13.33 16.95 12.00
C MET A 32 14.05 17.85 11.00
N LYS A 33 13.41 18.18 9.87
CA LYS A 33 13.90 19.15 8.87
C LYS A 33 14.01 20.53 9.49
N ASP A 34 12.97 21.00 10.18
CA ASP A 34 12.95 22.29 10.90
C ASP A 34 14.06 22.36 11.97
N MET A 35 14.24 21.30 12.78
CA MET A 35 15.32 21.22 13.77
C MET A 35 16.72 21.19 13.14
N SER A 36 16.91 20.50 12.01
CA SER A 36 18.20 20.44 11.30
C SER A 36 18.60 21.79 10.70
N GLN A 37 17.62 22.59 10.26
CA GLN A 37 17.87 23.93 9.72
C GLN A 37 18.23 24.95 10.81
N ILE A 38 17.73 24.77 12.04
CA ILE A 38 18.01 25.67 13.16
C ILE A 38 19.25 25.25 13.96
N GLY A 39 19.56 23.94 14.03
CA GLY A 39 20.53 23.38 14.97
C GLY A 39 22.00 23.31 14.52
N GLY A 40 22.36 23.77 13.32
CA GLY A 40 23.75 23.75 12.81
C GLY A 40 24.42 22.37 12.69
N GLY A 41 23.70 21.29 13.03
CA GLY A 41 24.16 19.91 12.98
C GLY A 41 23.78 19.25 11.66
N MET A 42 24.78 19.07 10.80
CA MET A 42 24.81 18.26 9.57
C MET A 42 23.62 18.41 8.60
N ASN A 43 23.92 18.89 7.39
CA ASN A 43 23.07 18.93 6.18
C ASN A 43 22.47 17.58 5.72
N PHE A 44 22.61 16.50 6.50
CA PHE A 44 22.17 15.15 6.16
C PHE A 44 20.63 15.02 6.03
N TYR A 45 19.87 15.77 6.84
CA TYR A 45 18.41 15.69 6.84
C TYR A 45 17.73 16.49 5.73
N GLY A 46 18.43 17.43 5.10
CA GLY A 46 17.94 18.18 3.93
C GLY A 46 17.96 17.37 2.63
N GLU A 47 18.74 16.29 2.57
CA GLU A 47 18.86 15.40 1.41
C GLU A 47 17.94 14.16 1.49
N LEU A 48 17.21 14.00 2.61
CA LEU A 48 16.27 12.90 2.76
C LEU A 48 15.04 13.11 1.87
N PRO A 49 14.53 12.02 1.26
CA PRO A 49 13.31 12.08 0.47
C PRO A 49 12.10 12.49 1.31
N ASP A 50 11.21 13.28 0.70
CA ASP A 50 9.97 13.69 1.36
C ASP A 50 9.07 12.45 1.54
N SER A 51 8.49 12.34 2.74
CA SER A 51 7.62 11.22 3.12
C SER A 51 6.22 11.75 3.43
N TYR A 52 5.24 11.17 2.74
CA TYR A 52 3.83 11.52 2.78
C TYR A 52 3.02 10.32 3.26
N ASN A 53 1.92 10.60 3.96
CA ASN A 53 0.88 9.61 4.21
C ASN A 53 -0.25 9.85 3.20
N LEU A 54 -0.60 8.82 2.45
CA LEU A 54 -1.80 8.75 1.64
C LEU A 54 -2.91 8.18 2.52
N VAL A 55 -3.70 9.05 3.13
CA VAL A 55 -4.80 8.68 4.01
C VAL A 55 -6.02 8.34 3.16
N VAL A 56 -6.53 7.12 3.30
CA VAL A 56 -7.73 6.63 2.62
C VAL A 56 -8.87 6.55 3.63
N ASN A 57 -9.99 7.20 3.34
CA ASN A 57 -11.19 7.19 4.16
C ASN A 57 -12.13 6.05 3.75
N PRO A 58 -12.20 4.93 4.51
CA PRO A 58 -13.04 3.80 4.15
C PRO A 58 -14.54 4.08 4.29
N ASN A 59 -14.94 5.16 4.99
CA ASN A 59 -16.35 5.52 5.16
C ASN A 59 -16.91 6.30 3.95
N HIS A 60 -16.05 6.86 3.10
CA HIS A 60 -16.50 7.66 1.99
C HIS A 60 -17.14 6.80 0.89
N GLN A 61 -18.30 7.22 0.38
CA GLN A 61 -19.10 6.48 -0.61
C GLN A 61 -18.32 6.07 -1.87
N LEU A 62 -17.40 6.92 -2.35
CA LEU A 62 -16.56 6.56 -3.51
C LEU A 62 -15.59 5.41 -3.21
N VAL A 63 -15.04 5.32 -2.00
CA VAL A 63 -14.12 4.23 -1.63
C VAL A 63 -14.88 2.92 -1.51
N LEU A 64 -16.09 2.97 -0.93
CA LEU A 64 -17.01 1.82 -0.89
C LEU A 64 -17.39 1.34 -2.29
N LYS A 65 -17.73 2.26 -3.20
CA LYS A 65 -18.02 1.89 -4.61
C LYS A 65 -16.84 1.22 -5.30
N ILE A 66 -15.62 1.74 -5.13
CA ILE A 66 -14.40 1.13 -5.68
C ILE A 66 -14.20 -0.28 -5.11
N TYR A 67 -14.46 -0.45 -3.82
CA TYR A 67 -14.38 -1.77 -3.18
C TYR A 67 -15.42 -2.74 -3.74
N ASP A 68 -16.66 -2.30 -3.92
CA ASP A 68 -17.74 -3.12 -4.48
C ASP A 68 -17.48 -3.48 -5.94
N GLU A 69 -16.95 -2.56 -6.75
CA GLU A 69 -16.53 -2.83 -8.13
C GLU A 69 -15.39 -3.87 -8.18
N LEU A 70 -14.36 -3.70 -7.34
CA LEU A 70 -13.27 -4.66 -7.22
C LEU A 70 -13.81 -6.05 -6.88
N LYS A 71 -14.72 -6.11 -5.91
CA LYS A 71 -15.35 -7.35 -5.47
C LYS A 71 -16.13 -7.97 -6.62
N ALA A 72 -17.02 -7.22 -7.28
CA ALA A 72 -17.81 -7.74 -8.40
C ALA A 72 -16.96 -8.34 -9.54
N GLU A 73 -15.78 -7.80 -9.80
CA GLU A 73 -14.92 -8.27 -10.90
C GLU A 73 -13.88 -9.34 -10.50
N LYS A 74 -13.40 -9.32 -9.25
CA LYS A 74 -12.24 -10.11 -8.81
C LYS A 74 -12.49 -10.97 -7.58
N GLU A 75 -13.70 -10.96 -7.01
CA GLU A 75 -14.03 -11.69 -5.77
C GLU A 75 -13.62 -13.15 -5.81
N ASP A 76 -13.98 -13.89 -6.87
CA ASP A 76 -13.67 -15.32 -6.95
C ASP A 76 -12.17 -15.60 -6.83
N LYS A 77 -11.35 -14.91 -7.64
CA LYS A 77 -9.90 -15.07 -7.65
C LYS A 77 -9.25 -14.59 -6.35
N LEU A 78 -9.77 -13.50 -5.77
CA LEU A 78 -9.25 -12.96 -4.52
C LEU A 78 -9.61 -13.85 -3.33
N ASN A 79 -10.80 -14.45 -3.31
CA ASN A 79 -11.26 -15.38 -2.27
C ASN A 79 -10.54 -16.73 -2.33
N GLU A 80 -10.31 -17.26 -3.54
CA GLU A 80 -9.48 -18.46 -3.74
C GLU A 80 -8.07 -18.22 -3.18
N ASN A 81 -7.45 -17.10 -3.60
CA ASN A 81 -6.14 -16.70 -3.11
C ASN A 81 -6.12 -16.46 -1.59
N ASP A 82 -7.14 -15.81 -1.01
CA ASP A 82 -7.24 -15.58 0.43
C ASP A 82 -7.41 -16.89 1.21
N THR A 83 -8.10 -17.87 0.64
CA THR A 83 -8.27 -19.19 1.24
C THR A 83 -6.95 -19.97 1.25
N GLU A 84 -6.25 -20.00 0.13
CA GLU A 84 -4.92 -20.63 0.02
C GLU A 84 -3.92 -19.96 0.96
N ARG A 85 -3.87 -18.61 0.93
CA ARG A 85 -3.04 -17.81 1.83
C ARG A 85 -3.30 -18.15 3.29
N LYS A 86 -4.57 -18.22 3.70
CA LYS A 86 -4.92 -18.54 5.08
C LYS A 86 -4.42 -19.93 5.48
N LYS A 87 -4.62 -20.94 4.63
CA LYS A 87 -4.15 -22.32 4.87
C LYS A 87 -2.63 -22.38 5.02
N VAL A 88 -1.89 -21.84 4.05
CA VAL A 88 -0.41 -21.84 4.06
C VAL A 88 0.11 -21.04 5.27
N LYS A 89 -0.56 -19.93 5.63
CA LYS A 89 -0.17 -19.14 6.80
C LYS A 89 -0.36 -19.92 8.10
N GLU A 90 -1.50 -20.58 8.27
CA GLU A 90 -1.78 -21.40 9.45
C GLU A 90 -0.77 -22.56 9.56
N GLU A 91 -0.37 -23.15 8.44
CA GLU A 91 0.65 -24.21 8.39
C GLU A 91 2.05 -23.68 8.75
N ILE A 92 2.46 -22.54 8.19
CA ILE A 92 3.71 -21.84 8.57
C ILE A 92 3.71 -21.54 10.06
N ASP A 93 2.65 -20.92 10.58
CA ASP A 93 2.53 -20.55 11.99
C ASP A 93 2.58 -21.78 12.91
N PHE A 94 1.98 -22.90 12.48
CA PHE A 94 2.04 -24.17 13.20
C PHE A 94 3.46 -24.73 13.24
N MET A 95 4.11 -24.86 12.08
CA MET A 95 5.48 -25.40 12.01
C MET A 95 6.48 -24.51 12.75
N GLU A 96 6.37 -23.19 12.66
CA GLU A 96 7.21 -22.28 13.43
C GLU A 96 7.02 -22.42 14.94
N LYS A 97 5.79 -22.65 15.40
CA LYS A 97 5.52 -22.94 16.82
C LYS A 97 6.11 -24.27 17.25
N GLU A 98 6.01 -25.31 16.43
CA GLU A 98 6.61 -26.62 16.72
C GLU A 98 8.14 -26.55 16.75
N HIS A 99 8.76 -25.85 15.80
CA HIS A 99 10.21 -25.64 15.78
C HIS A 99 10.70 -24.86 17.00
N LYS A 100 9.92 -23.90 17.52
CA LYS A 100 10.26 -23.16 18.75
C LYS A 100 10.24 -24.03 20.02
N LYS A 101 9.52 -25.16 20.03
CA LYS A 101 9.46 -26.10 21.16
C LYS A 101 10.60 -27.11 21.15
N LYS A 102 11.20 -27.36 20.00
CA LYS A 102 12.33 -28.28 19.82
C LYS A 102 13.66 -27.55 19.99
N LYS A 103 14.71 -28.25 20.39
CA LYS A 103 16.07 -27.68 20.34
C LYS A 103 16.47 -27.49 18.88
N ALA A 104 17.29 -26.48 18.58
CA ALA A 104 17.72 -26.18 17.20
C ALA A 104 18.44 -27.34 16.49
N GLU A 105 19.02 -28.25 17.27
CA GLU A 105 19.71 -29.48 16.84
C GLU A 105 18.75 -30.64 16.54
N GLU A 106 17.50 -30.58 17.04
CA GLU A 106 16.46 -31.60 16.86
C GLU A 106 15.55 -31.30 15.66
N VAL A 107 15.60 -30.10 15.10
CA VAL A 107 14.88 -29.74 13.87
C VAL A 107 15.64 -30.33 12.68
N SER A 108 15.03 -31.32 12.03
CA SER A 108 15.62 -31.98 10.87
C SER A 108 15.78 -31.04 9.68
N GLN A 109 16.71 -31.37 8.78
CA GLN A 109 16.86 -30.62 7.53
C GLN A 109 15.58 -30.64 6.70
N LEU A 110 14.85 -31.76 6.73
CA LEU A 110 13.58 -31.93 6.02
C LEU A 110 12.51 -30.93 6.51
N GLU A 111 12.37 -30.75 7.82
CA GLU A 111 11.46 -29.76 8.42
C GLU A 111 11.83 -28.31 8.04
N LYS A 112 13.13 -27.99 7.95
CA LYS A 112 13.59 -26.66 7.51
C LYS A 112 13.29 -26.42 6.03
N ASP A 113 13.53 -27.41 5.19
CA ASP A 113 13.29 -27.34 3.75
C ASP A 113 11.79 -27.20 3.47
N ASP A 114 10.92 -27.88 4.22
CA ASP A 114 9.47 -27.77 4.07
C ASP A 114 8.95 -26.39 4.54
N LEU A 115 9.51 -25.82 5.61
CA LEU A 115 9.19 -24.44 6.02
C LEU A 115 9.60 -23.42 4.96
N GLU A 116 10.75 -23.60 4.33
CA GLU A 116 11.21 -22.75 3.24
C GLU A 116 10.28 -22.86 2.02
N LYS A 117 9.84 -24.06 1.67
CA LYS A 117 8.86 -24.27 0.57
C LYS A 117 7.54 -23.56 0.86
N LEU A 118 6.96 -23.72 2.05
CA LEU A 118 5.72 -23.05 2.42
C LEU A 118 5.85 -21.53 2.40
N ARG A 119 7.00 -20.99 2.84
CA ARG A 119 7.28 -19.55 2.73
C ARG A 119 7.37 -19.08 1.28
N LYS A 120 8.02 -19.84 0.40
CA LYS A 120 8.05 -19.53 -1.04
C LYS A 120 6.66 -19.62 -1.68
N GLU A 121 5.85 -20.58 -1.25
CA GLU A 121 4.46 -20.70 -1.70
C GLU A 121 3.63 -19.49 -1.24
N MET A 122 3.76 -19.10 0.03
CA MET A 122 3.16 -17.86 0.56
C MET A 122 3.56 -16.64 -0.26
N ASP A 123 4.86 -16.46 -0.54
CA ASP A 123 5.36 -15.33 -1.34
C ASP A 123 4.76 -15.35 -2.76
N GLY A 124 4.59 -16.54 -3.35
CA GLY A 124 3.96 -16.72 -4.66
C GLY A 124 2.47 -16.35 -4.66
N ILE A 125 1.74 -16.76 -3.62
CA ILE A 125 0.32 -16.43 -3.42
C ILE A 125 0.17 -14.92 -3.21
N GLU A 126 1.00 -14.30 -2.36
CA GLU A 126 0.96 -12.84 -2.11
C GLU A 126 1.36 -12.04 -3.36
N LYS A 127 2.32 -12.53 -4.14
CA LYS A 127 2.68 -11.92 -5.43
C LYS A 127 1.52 -11.96 -6.41
N THR A 128 0.85 -13.10 -6.54
CA THR A 128 -0.32 -13.26 -7.42
C THR A 128 -1.44 -12.30 -7.02
N ARG A 129 -1.72 -12.19 -5.71
CA ARG A 129 -2.70 -11.23 -5.18
C ARG A 129 -2.34 -9.79 -5.55
N ARG A 130 -1.08 -9.42 -5.33
CA ARG A 130 -0.58 -8.08 -5.66
C ARG A 130 -0.74 -7.78 -7.14
N GLU A 131 -0.39 -8.71 -8.02
CA GLU A 131 -0.52 -8.54 -9.47
C GLU A 131 -1.99 -8.36 -9.91
N ILE A 132 -2.93 -9.10 -9.30
CA ILE A 132 -4.37 -8.93 -9.55
C ILE A 132 -4.82 -7.52 -9.16
N LEU A 133 -4.46 -7.08 -7.95
CA LEU A 133 -4.86 -5.77 -7.42
C LEU A 133 -4.20 -4.62 -8.18
N GLU A 134 -2.92 -4.76 -8.55
CA GLU A 134 -2.18 -3.77 -9.33
C GLU A 134 -2.74 -3.63 -10.75
N ALA A 135 -3.00 -4.75 -11.43
CA ALA A 135 -3.59 -4.74 -12.76
C ALA A 135 -4.99 -4.12 -12.76
N TRP A 136 -5.82 -4.44 -11.77
CA TRP A 136 -7.14 -3.85 -11.63
C TRP A 136 -7.08 -2.36 -11.28
N GLY A 137 -6.30 -2.00 -10.26
CA GLY A 137 -6.19 -0.62 -9.76
C GLY A 137 -5.57 0.34 -10.78
N SER A 138 -4.56 -0.10 -11.54
CA SER A 138 -3.94 0.71 -12.61
C SER A 138 -4.85 0.91 -13.82
N GLY A 139 -5.77 -0.04 -14.09
CA GLY A 139 -6.78 0.08 -15.14
C GLY A 139 -8.01 0.89 -14.74
N ASN A 140 -8.27 1.07 -13.44
CA ASN A 140 -9.47 1.75 -12.95
C ASN A 140 -9.32 3.28 -13.02
N LYS A 141 -10.13 3.92 -13.88
CA LYS A 141 -10.12 5.37 -14.08
C LYS A 141 -10.49 6.15 -12.81
N VAL A 142 -11.40 5.63 -11.99
CA VAL A 142 -11.86 6.27 -10.75
C VAL A 142 -10.76 6.27 -9.69
N VAL A 143 -10.05 5.14 -9.53
CA VAL A 143 -8.89 5.05 -8.63
C VAL A 143 -7.82 6.08 -9.01
N LYS A 144 -7.47 6.15 -10.29
CA LYS A 144 -6.50 7.15 -10.78
C LYS A 144 -7.00 8.59 -10.56
N GLN A 145 -8.29 8.83 -10.74
CA GLN A 145 -8.91 10.13 -10.50
C GLN A 145 -8.80 10.55 -9.02
N LEU A 146 -9.05 9.65 -8.08
CA LEU A 146 -8.94 9.94 -6.65
C LEU A 146 -7.51 10.31 -6.25
N ILE A 147 -6.52 9.58 -6.75
CA ILE A 147 -5.11 9.86 -6.48
C ILE A 147 -4.72 11.23 -7.04
N ASP A 148 -5.11 11.53 -8.28
CA ASP A 148 -4.79 12.80 -8.92
C ASP A 148 -5.50 13.98 -8.21
N LEU A 149 -6.73 13.80 -7.70
CA LEU A 149 -7.39 14.80 -6.86
C LEU A 149 -6.63 15.07 -5.55
N ALA A 150 -6.15 14.03 -4.88
CA ALA A 150 -5.36 14.17 -3.66
C ALA A 150 -4.03 14.89 -3.90
N LEU A 151 -3.35 14.59 -5.03
CA LEU A 151 -2.14 15.29 -5.47
C LEU A 151 -2.43 16.74 -5.86
N LEU A 152 -3.54 17.01 -6.56
CA LEU A 152 -3.95 18.36 -6.96
C LEU A 152 -4.23 19.23 -5.73
N ALA A 153 -4.96 18.71 -4.74
CA ALA A 153 -5.25 19.40 -3.49
C ALA A 153 -3.97 19.82 -2.75
N ASN A 154 -2.87 19.10 -2.94
CA ASN A 154 -1.57 19.38 -2.34
C ASN A 154 -0.61 20.15 -3.26
N ASN A 155 -1.08 20.67 -4.41
CA ASN A 155 -0.25 21.32 -5.44
C ASN A 155 0.88 20.43 -5.98
N MET A 156 0.71 19.10 -5.91
CA MET A 156 1.69 18.11 -6.35
C MET A 156 1.42 17.66 -7.80
N LEU A 157 0.17 17.78 -8.28
CA LEU A 157 -0.17 17.45 -9.66
C LEU A 157 0.13 18.61 -10.62
N LYS A 158 1.16 18.48 -11.46
CA LYS A 158 1.64 19.56 -12.35
C LYS A 158 2.06 19.04 -13.73
N GLY A 159 2.20 19.94 -14.69
CA GLY A 159 2.76 19.64 -16.02
C GLY A 159 1.90 18.66 -16.85
N GLU A 160 2.55 17.64 -17.40
CA GLU A 160 1.91 16.63 -18.24
C GLU A 160 0.86 15.79 -17.48
N GLU A 161 1.13 15.48 -16.20
CA GLU A 161 0.21 14.72 -15.36
C GLU A 161 -1.08 15.49 -15.09
N LEU A 162 -0.98 16.81 -14.83
CA LEU A 162 -2.15 17.68 -14.71
C LEU A 162 -2.96 17.74 -16.01
N SER A 163 -2.28 17.85 -17.15
CA SER A 163 -2.95 17.86 -18.46
C SER A 163 -3.69 16.54 -18.73
N THR A 164 -3.10 15.41 -18.36
CA THR A 164 -3.70 14.08 -18.47
C THR A 164 -4.91 13.93 -17.56
N PHE A 165 -4.80 14.41 -16.31
CA PHE A 165 -5.92 14.46 -15.38
C PHE A 165 -7.09 15.29 -15.91
N VAL A 166 -6.84 16.48 -16.47
CA VAL A 166 -7.90 17.34 -17.03
C VAL A 166 -8.60 16.64 -18.20
N LYS A 167 -7.85 16.03 -19.12
CA LYS A 167 -8.44 15.26 -20.25
C LYS A 167 -9.33 14.13 -19.75
N ARG A 168 -8.83 13.31 -18.82
CA ARG A 168 -9.59 12.20 -18.24
C ARG A 168 -10.83 12.70 -17.48
N SER A 169 -10.73 13.83 -16.78
CA SER A 169 -11.86 14.43 -16.08
C SER A 169 -12.97 14.84 -17.05
N VAL A 170 -12.63 15.39 -18.21
CA VAL A 170 -13.59 15.73 -19.27
C VAL A 170 -14.23 14.48 -19.88
N GLU A 171 -13.48 13.39 -20.07
CA GLU A 171 -14.03 12.11 -20.57
C GLU A 171 -15.00 11.42 -19.60
N LEU A 172 -14.96 11.78 -18.32
CA LEU A 172 -15.78 11.20 -17.26
C LEU A 172 -17.05 12.03 -16.94
N LEU A 173 -17.21 13.20 -17.57
CA LEU A 173 -18.41 14.03 -17.50
C LEU A 173 -19.43 13.60 -18.56
#